data_AF-A0A7C5GT56-F1
#
_entry.id   AF-A0A7C5GT56-F1
#
_cell.length_a   1.000
_cell.length_b   1.000
_cell.length_c   1.000
_cell.angle_alpha   90.00
_cell.angle_beta   90.00
_cell.angle_gamma   90.00
#
_symmetry.space_group_name_H-M   'P 1'
#
loop_
_entity.id
_entity.type
_entity.pdbx_description
1 polymer ?
#
loop_
_entity_poly.entity_id
_entity_poly.type
_entity_poly.pdbx_seq_one_letter_code
_entity_poly.pdbx_strand_id
1 'polypeptide(L)'
;MEVAEEPPTRAETVRTGRFMKERQGPILFDGDYLLCEAPKTPEEYIRTFGRDALIVIDPVDPGRNVAAPVSDQILAHTALMSGRLMEDSSIELFHPWNRRPYEHTGELSGKHGGMRDALWIPLPDDVPDKVMTQARSFILKAVRDMERRGDWKVAADLILLFPRDAEVDGSYLKARYVHSLEGLDSEGLVVRFTSVPEELEAEMIHYGPPRDNRRAGEFRKRWKDRTRVDEESGRLYVIVSRKLKEPIPIFLSLWGSIRKGPSFEGIDPEIVENQLINEVIWEASERLSS
;
A
#
# COMPACT_ATOMS: atom_id res chain seq x y z
N MET A 1 -32.02 -7.03 -20.58
CA MET A 1 -30.96 -7.87 -19.99
C MET A 1 -30.54 -7.14 -18.74
N GLU A 2 -30.99 -7.61 -17.58
CA GLU A 2 -30.63 -6.98 -16.30
C GLU A 2 -29.15 -7.20 -16.05
N VAL A 3 -28.43 -6.09 -15.88
CA VAL A 3 -26.98 -6.05 -15.70
C VAL A 3 -26.66 -6.63 -14.32
N ALA A 4 -25.96 -7.75 -14.28
CA ALA A 4 -25.56 -8.41 -13.04
C ALA A 4 -24.33 -7.72 -12.41
N GLU A 5 -24.54 -7.33 -11.15
CA GLU A 5 -23.63 -7.15 -10.01
C GLU A 5 -22.50 -6.10 -10.03
N GLU A 6 -22.21 -5.64 -8.80
CA GLU A 6 -21.52 -4.42 -8.38
C GLU A 6 -19.98 -4.49 -8.35
N PRO A 7 -19.25 -3.52 -8.95
CA PRO A 7 -17.78 -3.48 -8.99
C PRO A 7 -17.12 -3.74 -7.64
N PRO A 8 -15.82 -4.14 -7.61
CA PRO A 8 -15.15 -4.55 -6.38
C PRO A 8 -15.34 -3.51 -5.29
N THR A 9 -15.85 -4.00 -4.17
CA THR A 9 -16.36 -3.21 -3.04
C THR A 9 -15.28 -2.56 -2.19
N ARG A 10 -14.02 -2.60 -2.63
CA ARG A 10 -12.85 -2.34 -1.79
C ARG A 10 -11.84 -1.46 -2.50
N ALA A 11 -11.32 -0.50 -1.74
CA ALA A 11 -10.16 0.28 -2.11
C ALA A 11 -8.96 -0.60 -2.46
N GLU A 12 -8.07 -0.07 -3.31
CA GLU A 12 -6.77 -0.70 -3.49
C GLU A 12 -5.94 -0.50 -2.21
N THR A 13 -5.55 -1.59 -1.54
CA THR A 13 -4.75 -1.52 -0.32
C THR A 13 -3.28 -1.84 -0.58
N VAL A 14 -2.41 -0.88 -0.32
CA VAL A 14 -0.95 -1.04 -0.31
C VAL A 14 -0.49 -1.65 1.02
N ARG A 15 0.23 -2.78 0.94
CA ARG A 15 0.87 -3.48 2.07
C ARG A 15 2.28 -3.91 1.68
N THR A 16 3.17 -4.17 2.65
CA THR A 16 4.57 -4.57 2.38
C THR A 16 4.81 -6.07 2.37
N GLY A 17 3.83 -6.86 2.84
CA GLY A 17 3.96 -8.30 3.05
C GLY A 17 4.76 -8.72 4.29
N ARG A 18 5.41 -7.79 5.02
CA ARG A 18 6.22 -8.09 6.23
C ARG A 18 5.43 -8.86 7.31
N PHE A 19 4.15 -8.55 7.44
CA PHE A 19 3.25 -9.10 8.45
C PHE A 19 2.23 -10.10 7.88
N MET A 20 2.42 -10.57 6.66
CA MET A 20 1.60 -11.64 6.09
C MET A 20 2.14 -12.98 6.58
N LYS A 21 1.31 -13.73 7.32
CA LYS A 21 1.68 -15.03 7.90
C LYS A 21 2.04 -16.08 6.83
N GLU A 22 1.48 -15.92 5.63
CA GLU A 22 1.64 -16.84 4.51
C GLU A 22 2.06 -16.02 3.28
N ARG A 23 3.35 -15.79 3.14
CA ARG A 23 3.88 -15.37 1.84
C ARG A 23 3.88 -16.63 0.99
N GLN A 24 2.96 -16.75 0.03
CA GLN A 24 3.03 -17.85 -0.92
C GLN A 24 4.40 -17.77 -1.59
N GLY A 25 5.16 -18.86 -1.45
CA GLY A 25 6.44 -18.99 -2.14
C GLY A 25 6.22 -18.92 -3.65
N PRO A 26 7.27 -18.67 -4.44
CA PRO A 26 7.16 -18.70 -5.88
C PRO A 26 6.59 -20.05 -6.32
N ILE A 27 5.58 -20.01 -7.19
CA ILE A 27 5.09 -21.22 -7.87
C ILE A 27 6.20 -21.66 -8.83
N LEU A 28 6.75 -22.85 -8.59
CA LEU A 28 7.78 -23.45 -9.43
C LEU A 28 7.10 -24.47 -10.34
N PHE A 29 7.19 -24.26 -11.66
CA PHE A 29 6.88 -25.29 -12.64
C PHE A 29 8.09 -26.23 -12.75
N ASP A 30 7.89 -27.54 -12.58
CA ASP A 30 8.94 -28.54 -12.71
C ASP A 30 9.15 -28.96 -14.19
N GLY A 31 10.20 -29.76 -14.42
CA GLY A 31 10.73 -30.08 -15.74
C GLY A 31 9.75 -30.72 -16.72
N ASP A 32 8.65 -31.31 -16.23
CA ASP A 32 7.64 -31.93 -17.09
C ASP A 32 6.71 -30.88 -17.74
N TYR A 33 6.66 -29.66 -17.20
CA TYR A 33 5.83 -28.55 -17.71
C TYR A 33 6.63 -27.47 -18.44
N LEU A 34 7.95 -27.59 -18.49
CA LEU A 34 8.82 -26.61 -19.15
C LEU A 34 8.99 -26.96 -20.63
N LEU A 35 8.72 -25.99 -21.51
CA LEU A 35 8.99 -26.11 -22.95
C LEU A 35 10.50 -26.13 -23.26
N CYS A 36 11.33 -25.69 -22.32
CA CYS A 36 12.79 -25.67 -22.40
C CYS A 36 13.43 -25.67 -21.00
N GLU A 37 14.64 -26.21 -20.89
CA GLU A 37 15.39 -26.16 -19.63
C GLU A 37 15.74 -24.71 -19.26
N ALA A 38 15.49 -24.35 -18.00
CA ALA A 38 15.87 -23.04 -17.49
C ALA A 38 17.40 -22.96 -17.33
N PRO A 39 18.05 -21.89 -17.79
CA PRO A 39 19.52 -21.82 -17.83
C PRO A 39 20.18 -21.52 -16.48
N LYS A 40 19.40 -21.36 -15.41
CA LYS A 40 19.85 -21.18 -14.02
C LYS A 40 18.96 -22.00 -13.12
N THR A 41 19.46 -22.33 -11.93
CA THR A 41 18.67 -23.11 -10.97
C THR A 41 17.56 -22.26 -10.33
N PRO A 42 16.48 -22.89 -9.82
CA PRO A 42 15.46 -22.19 -9.05
C PRO A 42 16.03 -21.32 -7.92
N GLU A 43 17.04 -21.78 -7.19
CA GLU A 43 17.65 -21.03 -6.07
C GLU A 43 18.36 -19.76 -6.53
N GLU A 44 18.93 -19.76 -7.73
CA GLU A 44 19.57 -18.58 -8.33
C GLU A 44 18.52 -17.54 -8.75
N TYR A 45 17.41 -17.99 -9.32
CA TYR A 45 16.28 -17.10 -9.63
C TYR A 45 15.60 -16.57 -8.38
N ILE A 46 15.41 -17.38 -7.34
CA ILE A 46 14.87 -16.92 -6.05
C ILE A 46 15.80 -15.89 -5.41
N ARG A 47 17.14 -16.05 -5.49
CA ARG A 47 18.07 -15.03 -5.01
C ARG A 47 17.96 -13.71 -5.77
N THR A 48 17.69 -13.77 -7.07
CA THR A 48 17.65 -12.60 -7.95
C THR A 48 16.30 -11.88 -7.88
N PHE A 49 15.20 -12.64 -7.95
CA PHE A 49 13.83 -12.15 -8.13
C PHE A 49 12.89 -12.54 -6.98
N GLY A 50 13.36 -13.17 -5.90
CA GLY A 50 12.50 -13.68 -4.81
C GLY A 50 11.76 -12.61 -4.00
N ARG A 51 11.81 -11.35 -4.43
CA ARG A 51 10.95 -10.27 -3.92
C ARG A 51 9.71 -10.05 -4.78
N ASP A 52 9.70 -10.53 -6.01
CA ASP A 52 8.61 -10.40 -6.96
C ASP A 52 7.52 -11.43 -6.66
N ALA A 53 6.27 -11.09 -6.98
CA ALA A 53 5.11 -11.94 -6.69
C ALA A 53 5.10 -13.23 -7.53
N LEU A 54 5.55 -13.12 -8.78
CA LEU A 54 5.61 -14.20 -9.75
C LEU A 54 6.92 -14.10 -10.53
N ILE A 55 7.58 -15.23 -10.75
CA ILE A 55 8.80 -15.33 -11.55
C ILE A 55 8.46 -16.04 -12.85
N VAL A 56 8.50 -15.32 -13.96
CA VAL A 56 8.40 -15.87 -15.32
C VAL A 56 9.64 -15.47 -16.08
N ILE A 57 10.49 -16.44 -16.37
CA ILE A 57 11.77 -16.19 -17.04
C ILE A 57 11.54 -15.95 -18.52
N ASP A 58 12.09 -14.86 -19.04
CA ASP A 58 12.06 -14.58 -20.48
C ASP A 58 12.89 -15.65 -21.20
N PRO A 59 12.32 -16.40 -22.18
CA PRO A 59 13.04 -17.44 -22.90
C PRO A 59 14.19 -16.89 -23.77
N VAL A 60 14.18 -15.59 -24.08
CA VAL A 60 15.22 -14.91 -24.87
C VAL A 60 16.26 -14.23 -23.98
N ASP A 61 15.85 -13.71 -22.82
CA ASP A 61 16.73 -13.07 -21.84
C ASP A 61 16.57 -13.69 -20.43
N PRO A 62 17.37 -14.71 -20.09
CA PRO A 62 17.30 -15.35 -18.79
C PRO A 62 17.72 -14.46 -17.60
N GLY A 63 18.20 -13.25 -17.87
CA GLY A 63 18.43 -12.21 -16.87
C GLY A 63 17.17 -11.45 -16.48
N ARG A 64 16.01 -11.74 -17.10
CA ARG A 64 14.79 -10.95 -16.97
C ARG A 64 13.61 -11.77 -16.43
N ASN A 65 12.93 -11.19 -15.44
CA ASN A 65 11.60 -11.63 -15.02
C ASN A 65 10.52 -10.86 -15.82
N VAL A 66 9.82 -11.54 -16.73
CA VAL A 66 8.72 -10.98 -17.53
C VAL A 66 7.54 -10.55 -16.64
N ALA A 67 7.32 -11.27 -15.54
CA ALA A 67 6.25 -10.99 -14.60
C ALA A 67 6.62 -9.98 -13.50
N ALA A 68 7.78 -9.31 -13.58
CA ALA A 68 8.19 -8.29 -12.62
C ALA A 68 7.13 -7.17 -12.35
N PRO A 69 6.30 -6.75 -13.33
CA PRO A 69 5.22 -5.78 -13.07
C PRO A 69 4.01 -6.33 -12.30
N VAL A 70 3.89 -7.65 -12.14
CA VAL A 70 2.76 -8.29 -11.48
C VAL A 70 2.91 -8.15 -9.96
N SER A 71 1.93 -7.52 -9.31
CA SER A 71 1.88 -7.40 -7.85
C SER A 71 1.25 -8.63 -7.20
N ASP A 72 1.54 -8.85 -5.90
CA ASP A 72 0.93 -9.93 -5.09
C ASP A 72 -0.61 -9.89 -5.18
N GLN A 73 -1.19 -8.69 -5.19
CA GLN A 73 -2.64 -8.49 -5.27
C GLN A 73 -3.22 -8.85 -6.63
N ILE A 74 -2.51 -8.51 -7.73
CA ILE A 74 -2.95 -8.90 -9.08
C ILE A 74 -2.88 -10.42 -9.20
N LEU A 75 -1.78 -11.03 -8.77
CA LEU A 75 -1.60 -12.48 -8.83
C LEU A 75 -2.69 -13.23 -8.04
N ALA A 76 -2.96 -12.81 -6.80
CA ALA A 76 -4.02 -13.40 -5.98
C ALA A 76 -5.41 -13.23 -6.62
N HIS A 77 -5.68 -12.07 -7.23
CA HIS A 77 -6.95 -11.82 -7.90
C HIS A 77 -7.09 -12.68 -9.16
N THR A 78 -6.02 -12.83 -9.94
CA THR A 78 -5.97 -13.74 -11.09
C THR A 78 -6.21 -15.19 -10.65
N ALA A 79 -5.54 -15.67 -9.60
CA ALA A 79 -5.76 -17.03 -9.10
C ALA A 79 -7.22 -17.28 -8.68
N LEU A 80 -7.82 -16.32 -7.94
CA LEU A 80 -9.21 -16.40 -7.51
C LEU A 80 -10.18 -16.40 -8.71
N MET A 81 -9.98 -15.49 -9.66
CA MET A 81 -10.84 -15.38 -10.85
C MET A 81 -10.68 -16.57 -11.79
N SER A 82 -9.48 -17.15 -11.90
CA SER A 82 -9.26 -18.41 -12.61
C SER A 82 -10.03 -19.56 -11.96
N GLY A 83 -10.01 -19.65 -10.62
CA GLY A 83 -10.84 -20.62 -9.88
C GLY A 83 -12.33 -20.45 -10.19
N ARG A 84 -12.83 -19.21 -10.08
CA ARG A 84 -14.23 -18.88 -10.42
C ARG A 84 -14.58 -19.23 -11.87
N LEU A 85 -13.70 -18.94 -12.82
CA LEU A 85 -13.89 -19.28 -14.23
C LEU A 85 -14.03 -20.79 -14.45
N MET A 86 -13.28 -21.60 -13.70
CA MET A 86 -13.32 -23.07 -13.78
C MET A 86 -14.54 -23.66 -13.07
N GLU A 87 -15.03 -23.03 -12.01
CA GLU A 87 -16.20 -23.49 -11.23
C GLU A 87 -17.53 -23.05 -11.85
N ASP A 88 -17.64 -21.80 -12.28
CA ASP A 88 -18.85 -21.19 -12.83
C ASP A 88 -18.49 -20.24 -13.98
N SER A 89 -18.27 -20.83 -15.15
CA SER A 89 -17.87 -20.10 -16.35
C SER A 89 -19.01 -19.20 -16.84
N SER A 90 -18.75 -17.89 -16.96
CA SER A 90 -19.71 -16.92 -17.46
C SER A 90 -19.07 -15.92 -18.42
N ILE A 91 -19.83 -15.48 -19.44
CA ILE A 91 -19.40 -14.44 -20.38
C ILE A 91 -19.13 -13.10 -19.67
N GLU A 92 -19.82 -12.85 -18.55
CA GLU A 92 -19.66 -11.65 -17.74
C GLU A 92 -18.25 -11.50 -17.16
N LEU A 93 -17.51 -12.60 -16.95
CA LEU A 93 -16.11 -12.55 -16.51
C LEU A 93 -15.17 -11.87 -17.53
N PHE A 94 -15.62 -11.76 -18.79
CA PHE A 94 -14.88 -11.11 -19.87
C PHE A 94 -15.39 -9.69 -20.17
N HIS A 95 -16.47 -9.26 -19.53
CA HIS A 95 -17.01 -7.91 -19.67
C HIS A 95 -16.53 -7.03 -18.50
N PRO A 96 -16.06 -5.79 -18.76
CA PRO A 96 -15.78 -4.86 -17.68
C PRO A 96 -17.08 -4.55 -16.93
N TRP A 97 -16.96 -4.34 -15.63
CA TRP A 97 -18.11 -4.00 -14.79
C TRP A 97 -18.64 -2.62 -15.20
N ASN A 98 -19.89 -2.55 -15.65
CA ASN A 98 -20.47 -1.38 -16.33
C ASN A 98 -20.88 -0.20 -15.41
N ARG A 99 -20.34 -0.09 -14.19
CA ARG A 99 -20.76 0.93 -13.20
C ARG A 99 -19.58 1.63 -12.54
N ARG A 100 -18.82 2.39 -13.34
CA ARG A 100 -17.79 3.30 -12.81
C ARG A 100 -17.81 4.63 -13.57
N PRO A 101 -17.53 5.75 -12.89
CA PRO A 101 -17.32 5.89 -11.44
C PRO A 101 -18.59 5.60 -10.61
N TYR A 102 -18.45 5.33 -9.31
CA TYR A 102 -19.59 5.24 -8.39
C TYR A 102 -20.08 6.65 -8.05
N GLU A 103 -21.37 6.91 -8.21
CA GLU A 103 -21.97 8.15 -7.70
C GLU A 103 -22.35 7.97 -6.22
N HIS A 104 -21.76 8.76 -5.34
CA HIS A 104 -22.24 8.90 -3.96
C HIS A 104 -23.42 9.87 -3.96
N THR A 105 -24.52 9.53 -3.27
CA THR A 105 -25.78 10.30 -3.31
C THR A 105 -25.70 11.67 -2.62
N GLY A 106 -24.58 11.96 -1.95
CA GLY A 106 -24.36 13.21 -1.21
C GLY A 106 -24.97 13.21 0.19
N GLU A 107 -25.66 12.13 0.59
CA GLU A 107 -26.35 12.05 1.87
C GLU A 107 -25.41 11.53 2.97
N LEU A 108 -25.18 12.37 3.99
CA LEU A 108 -24.53 11.94 5.23
C LEU A 108 -25.45 10.98 5.99
N SER A 109 -25.08 9.71 6.05
CA SER A 109 -25.76 8.67 6.82
C SER A 109 -25.82 8.97 8.32
N GLY A 110 -24.97 9.88 8.82
CA GLY A 110 -24.90 10.30 10.23
C GLY A 110 -24.46 9.20 11.19
N LYS A 111 -24.22 7.99 10.69
CA LYS A 111 -23.85 6.79 11.46
C LYS A 111 -22.36 6.72 11.77
N HIS A 112 -21.56 7.56 11.13
CA HIS A 112 -20.10 7.42 11.09
C HIS A 112 -19.44 8.71 11.60
N GLY A 113 -19.47 8.86 12.92
CA GLY A 113 -18.85 9.97 13.64
C GLY A 113 -17.41 9.66 14.02
N GLY A 114 -16.48 10.03 13.16
CA GLY A 114 -15.06 10.07 13.48
C GLY A 114 -14.28 10.52 12.25
N MET A 115 -13.54 11.64 12.37
CA MET A 115 -12.51 11.99 11.39
C MET A 115 -11.57 10.80 11.28
N ARG A 116 -11.60 10.10 10.15
CA ARG A 116 -10.67 9.00 9.89
C ARG A 116 -9.43 9.59 9.27
N ASP A 117 -8.28 9.09 9.70
CA ASP A 117 -6.95 9.46 9.22
C ASP A 117 -6.81 9.24 7.70
N ALA A 118 -7.25 10.23 6.92
CA ALA A 118 -7.08 10.28 5.48
C ALA A 118 -6.43 11.58 5.02
N LEU A 119 -5.65 11.46 3.95
CA LEU A 119 -5.02 12.57 3.25
C LEU A 119 -5.62 12.70 1.86
N TRP A 120 -5.87 13.94 1.45
CA TRP A 120 -6.17 14.33 0.08
C TRP A 120 -4.87 14.67 -0.62
N ILE A 121 -4.62 14.10 -1.79
CA ILE A 121 -3.51 14.45 -2.67
C ILE A 121 -4.12 14.85 -4.01
N PRO A 122 -4.03 16.13 -4.42
CA PRO A 122 -4.49 16.55 -5.75
C PRO A 122 -3.90 15.66 -6.84
N LEU A 123 -4.72 15.23 -7.81
CA LEU A 123 -4.18 14.49 -8.95
C LEU A 123 -3.41 15.45 -9.85
N PRO A 124 -2.17 15.10 -10.24
CA PRO A 124 -1.44 15.87 -11.23
C PRO A 124 -2.03 15.69 -12.62
N ASP A 125 -1.94 16.75 -13.43
CA ASP A 125 -2.20 16.73 -14.87
C ASP A 125 -1.09 15.96 -15.61
N ASP A 126 -1.20 14.63 -15.63
CA ASP A 126 -0.27 13.71 -16.28
C ASP A 126 -1.00 12.40 -16.63
N VAL A 127 -0.33 11.50 -17.36
CA VAL A 127 -0.94 10.23 -17.79
C VAL A 127 -1.35 9.37 -16.59
N PRO A 128 -2.62 8.92 -16.47
CA PRO A 128 -3.15 8.23 -15.29
C PRO A 128 -2.31 7.04 -14.81
N ASP A 129 -1.84 6.20 -15.74
CA ASP A 129 -1.02 5.03 -15.43
C ASP A 129 0.32 5.43 -14.78
N LYS A 130 0.92 6.52 -15.24
CA LYS A 130 2.15 7.09 -14.66
C LYS A 130 1.88 7.68 -13.28
N VAL A 131 0.78 8.42 -13.12
CA VAL A 131 0.34 8.99 -11.83
C VAL A 131 0.16 7.89 -10.79
N MET A 132 -0.63 6.87 -11.11
CA MET A 132 -0.92 5.77 -10.18
C MET A 132 0.31 4.91 -9.89
N THR A 133 1.21 4.74 -10.86
CA THR A 133 2.49 4.04 -10.62
C THR A 133 3.38 4.78 -9.63
N GLN A 134 3.49 6.10 -9.77
CA GLN A 134 4.24 6.97 -8.85
C GLN A 134 3.60 6.97 -7.45
N ALA A 135 2.27 7.14 -7.37
CA ALA A 135 1.49 7.07 -6.13
C ALA A 135 1.75 5.79 -5.34
N ARG A 136 1.52 4.63 -5.96
CA ARG A 136 1.79 3.32 -5.35
C ARG A 136 3.24 3.20 -4.88
N SER A 137 4.19 3.67 -5.68
CA SER A 137 5.62 3.58 -5.36
C SER A 137 5.99 4.36 -4.10
N PHE A 138 5.55 5.62 -3.98
CA PHE A 138 5.90 6.42 -2.80
C PHE A 138 5.08 6.02 -1.57
N ILE A 139 3.82 5.62 -1.74
CA ILE A 139 2.99 5.14 -0.62
C ILE A 139 3.58 3.85 -0.05
N LEU A 140 4.00 2.91 -0.90
CA LEU A 140 4.67 1.68 -0.45
C LEU A 140 5.96 1.96 0.32
N LYS A 141 6.76 2.94 -0.10
CA LYS A 141 7.96 3.38 0.63
C LYS A 141 7.61 3.99 1.97
N ALA A 142 6.58 4.83 2.03
CA ALA A 142 6.12 5.44 3.27
C ALA A 142 5.63 4.38 4.27
N VAL A 143 4.81 3.41 3.81
CA VAL A 143 4.37 2.28 4.63
C VAL A 143 5.58 1.51 5.17
N ARG A 144 6.56 1.16 4.32
CA ARG A 144 7.80 0.48 4.77
C ARG A 144 8.56 1.28 5.83
N ASP A 145 8.63 2.60 5.70
CA ASP A 145 9.31 3.46 6.67
C ASP A 145 8.53 3.59 7.97
N MET A 146 7.20 3.59 7.94
CA MET A 146 6.35 3.50 9.13
C MET A 146 6.57 2.16 9.84
N GLU A 147 6.49 1.05 9.12
CA GLU A 147 6.72 -0.29 9.69
C GLU A 147 8.11 -0.44 10.30
N ARG A 148 9.13 0.28 9.82
CA ARG A 148 10.49 0.27 10.41
C ARG A 148 10.60 0.99 11.75
N ARG A 149 9.61 1.80 12.13
CA ARG A 149 9.63 2.56 13.39
C ARG A 149 9.25 1.72 14.61
N GLY A 150 8.80 0.48 14.42
CA GLY A 150 8.46 -0.46 15.49
C GLY A 150 8.03 -1.82 14.92
N ASP A 151 7.35 -2.62 15.72
CA ASP A 151 6.59 -3.77 15.22
C ASP A 151 5.19 -3.29 14.80
N TRP A 152 5.15 -2.42 13.79
CA TRP A 152 3.96 -1.69 13.43
C TRP A 152 3.43 -2.18 12.09
N LYS A 153 2.25 -2.80 12.08
CA LYS A 153 1.61 -3.25 10.86
C LYS A 153 0.81 -2.11 10.27
N VAL A 154 1.21 -1.60 9.11
CA VAL A 154 0.56 -0.45 8.46
C VAL A 154 0.07 -0.84 7.07
N ALA A 155 -1.08 -0.34 6.69
CA ALA A 155 -1.64 -0.44 5.34
C ALA A 155 -2.14 0.94 4.90
N ALA A 156 -2.22 1.14 3.58
CA ALA A 156 -2.74 2.38 2.99
C ALA A 156 -3.77 2.04 1.91
N ASP A 157 -4.98 2.56 2.03
CA ASP A 157 -6.04 2.43 1.04
C ASP A 157 -6.02 3.62 0.09
N LEU A 158 -6.14 3.35 -1.20
CA LEU A 158 -6.13 4.32 -2.28
C LEU A 158 -7.54 4.45 -2.87
N ILE A 159 -8.09 5.67 -2.82
CA ILE A 159 -9.44 5.99 -3.29
C ILE A 159 -9.33 7.20 -4.22
N LEU A 160 -9.79 7.06 -5.47
CA LEU A 160 -9.83 8.18 -6.41
C LEU A 160 -11.19 8.86 -6.35
N LEU A 161 -11.19 10.17 -6.17
CA LEU A 161 -12.39 10.99 -6.12
C LEU A 161 -12.36 12.03 -7.23
N PHE A 162 -13.46 12.13 -7.96
CA PHE A 162 -13.67 13.08 -9.05
C PHE A 162 -14.91 13.94 -8.77
N PRO A 163 -14.94 15.21 -9.20
CA PRO A 163 -16.18 15.98 -9.21
C PRO A 163 -17.27 15.26 -10.01
N ARG A 164 -18.53 15.39 -9.60
CA ARG A 164 -19.67 14.67 -10.21
C ARG A 164 -19.74 14.81 -11.73
N ASP A 165 -19.52 16.02 -12.22
CA ASP A 165 -19.63 16.35 -13.65
C ASP A 165 -18.30 16.25 -14.40
N ALA A 166 -17.24 15.76 -13.76
CA ALA A 166 -15.93 15.61 -14.41
C ALA A 166 -15.90 14.41 -15.35
N GLU A 167 -15.25 14.58 -16.51
CA GLU A 167 -14.93 13.46 -17.38
C GLU A 167 -13.79 12.65 -16.76
N VAL A 168 -14.02 11.37 -16.50
CA VAL A 168 -13.02 10.47 -15.90
C VAL A 168 -12.30 9.69 -17.00
N ASP A 169 -10.98 9.85 -17.09
CA ASP A 169 -10.16 9.05 -18.01
C ASP A 169 -10.37 7.55 -17.74
N GLY A 170 -10.69 6.79 -18.78
CA GLY A 170 -10.96 5.36 -18.70
C GLY A 170 -9.82 4.53 -18.11
N SER A 171 -8.59 5.05 -18.12
CA SER A 171 -7.42 4.45 -17.48
C SER A 171 -7.53 4.48 -15.95
N TYR A 172 -8.11 5.53 -15.37
CA TYR A 172 -8.43 5.55 -13.95
C TYR A 172 -9.53 4.55 -13.60
N LEU A 173 -10.48 4.29 -14.50
CA LEU A 173 -11.53 3.28 -14.28
C LEU A 173 -10.97 1.85 -14.16
N LYS A 174 -9.71 1.61 -14.58
CA LYS A 174 -8.97 0.36 -14.30
C LYS A 174 -8.56 0.26 -12.82
N ALA A 175 -8.40 1.38 -12.11
CA ALA A 175 -8.10 1.41 -10.68
C ALA A 175 -9.30 0.89 -9.87
N ARG A 176 -9.06 0.24 -8.73
CA ARG A 176 -10.11 -0.56 -8.06
C ARG A 176 -11.23 0.27 -7.43
N TYR A 177 -11.02 1.56 -7.17
CA TYR A 177 -11.98 2.36 -6.39
C TYR A 177 -11.98 3.83 -6.84
N VAL A 178 -12.97 4.18 -7.67
CA VAL A 178 -13.14 5.49 -8.31
C VAL A 178 -14.56 5.98 -8.08
N HIS A 179 -14.71 7.12 -7.44
CA HIS A 179 -16.01 7.71 -7.10
C HIS A 179 -16.13 9.12 -7.67
N SER A 180 -17.35 9.45 -8.07
CA SER A 180 -17.79 10.79 -8.39
C SER A 180 -18.57 11.35 -7.22
N LEU A 181 -18.22 12.55 -6.79
CA LEU A 181 -18.78 13.20 -5.61
C LEU A 181 -19.24 14.63 -5.93
N GLU A 182 -20.43 14.97 -5.47
CA GLU A 182 -20.93 16.34 -5.57
C GLU A 182 -20.19 17.26 -4.58
N GLY A 183 -19.90 18.50 -5.00
CA GLY A 183 -19.22 19.49 -4.16
C GLY A 183 -17.70 19.28 -4.01
N LEU A 184 -17.07 18.46 -4.85
CA LEU A 184 -15.62 18.46 -4.99
C LEU A 184 -15.18 19.55 -5.96
N ASP A 185 -14.21 20.36 -5.54
CA ASP A 185 -13.61 21.42 -6.37
C ASP A 185 -12.60 20.87 -7.39
N SER A 186 -12.00 19.71 -7.10
CA SER A 186 -10.97 19.10 -7.93
C SER A 186 -10.92 17.58 -7.76
N GLU A 187 -10.25 16.93 -8.70
CA GLU A 187 -9.93 15.51 -8.64
C GLU A 187 -8.74 15.23 -7.71
N GLY A 188 -8.82 14.10 -6.99
CA GLY A 188 -7.83 13.79 -5.97
C GLY A 188 -7.72 12.31 -5.65
N LEU A 189 -6.53 11.95 -5.18
CA LEU A 189 -6.24 10.69 -4.54
C LEU A 189 -6.40 10.86 -3.03
N VAL A 190 -7.38 10.16 -2.46
CA VAL A 190 -7.50 9.98 -1.03
C VAL A 190 -6.66 8.78 -0.60
N VAL A 191 -5.79 9.02 0.38
CA VAL A 191 -4.95 7.99 1.01
C VAL A 191 -5.36 7.85 2.46
N ARG A 192 -5.97 6.72 2.81
CA ARG A 192 -6.32 6.39 4.20
C ARG A 192 -5.30 5.43 4.77
N PHE A 193 -4.73 5.75 5.94
CA PHE A 193 -3.87 4.80 6.64
C PHE A 193 -4.65 3.98 7.66
N THR A 194 -4.31 2.70 7.78
CA THR A 194 -4.76 1.83 8.86
C THR A 194 -3.57 1.14 9.49
N SER A 195 -3.59 0.97 10.80
CA SER A 195 -2.45 0.45 11.55
C SER A 195 -2.87 -0.45 12.70
N VAL A 196 -2.01 -1.43 13.00
CA VAL A 196 -2.10 -2.26 14.21
C VAL A 196 -0.71 -2.31 14.88
N PRO A 197 -0.57 -1.81 16.12
CA PRO A 197 -1.56 -1.01 16.86
C PRO A 197 -1.95 0.29 16.13
N GLU A 198 -3.05 0.93 16.51
CA GLU A 198 -3.53 2.17 15.88
C GLU A 198 -2.48 3.29 15.99
N GLU A 199 -1.96 3.49 17.20
CA GLU A 199 -0.81 4.35 17.48
C GLU A 199 0.35 3.56 18.10
N LEU A 200 1.56 4.06 17.90
CA LEU A 200 2.74 3.53 18.59
C LEU A 200 2.80 4.00 20.04
N GLU A 201 3.33 3.14 20.91
CA GLU A 201 3.68 3.49 22.28
C GLU A 201 4.52 4.77 22.35
N ALA A 202 4.25 5.61 23.36
CA ALA A 202 4.88 6.92 23.52
C ALA A 202 6.42 6.85 23.65
N GLU A 203 6.94 5.69 24.07
CA GLU A 203 8.36 5.46 24.26
C GLU A 203 8.91 4.37 23.32
N MET A 204 10.21 4.45 23.05
CA MET A 204 10.92 3.42 22.30
C MET A 204 12.32 3.17 22.86
N ILE A 205 12.81 1.96 22.63
CA ILE A 205 14.19 1.59 22.93
C ILE A 205 15.08 2.08 21.77
N HIS A 206 16.00 2.99 22.08
CA HIS A 206 17.08 3.36 21.17
C HIS A 206 18.35 2.61 21.55
N TYR A 207 18.64 1.56 20.79
CA TYR A 207 19.84 0.75 20.97
C TYR A 207 21.11 1.49 20.54
N GLY A 208 22.08 1.49 21.44
CA GLY A 208 23.45 1.91 21.21
C GLY A 208 24.39 0.76 20.82
N PRO A 209 25.71 1.00 20.87
CA PRO A 209 26.71 -0.02 20.62
C PRO A 209 26.82 -1.02 21.81
N PRO A 210 27.50 -2.17 21.61
CA PRO A 210 27.90 -3.05 22.70
C PRO A 210 28.66 -2.31 23.81
N ARG A 211 28.51 -2.73 25.08
CA ARG A 211 29.05 -2.03 26.25
C ARG A 211 30.57 -1.84 26.24
N ASP A 212 31.28 -2.76 25.59
CA ASP A 212 32.74 -2.82 25.48
C ASP A 212 33.27 -2.22 24.17
N ASN A 213 32.39 -1.69 23.32
CA ASN A 213 32.79 -1.04 22.07
C ASN A 213 33.52 0.28 22.35
N ARG A 214 34.52 0.64 21.55
CA ARG A 214 35.25 1.93 21.65
C ARG A 214 34.32 3.15 21.66
N ARG A 215 33.17 3.09 20.98
CA ARG A 215 32.16 4.18 20.92
C ARG A 215 31.18 4.19 22.10
N ALA A 216 31.23 3.21 23.00
CA ALA A 216 30.34 3.13 24.15
C ALA A 216 30.48 4.35 25.09
N GLY A 217 31.69 4.91 25.20
CA GLY A 217 31.95 6.13 25.97
C GLY A 217 31.17 7.34 25.46
N GLU A 218 31.10 7.54 24.14
CA GLU A 218 30.34 8.65 23.53
C GLU A 218 28.84 8.50 23.77
N PHE A 219 28.32 7.27 23.66
CA PHE A 219 26.91 6.99 23.91
C PHE A 219 26.55 7.28 25.38
N ARG A 220 27.35 6.79 26.33
CA ARG A 220 27.19 7.09 27.77
C ARG A 220 27.31 8.58 28.05
N LYS A 221 28.23 9.30 27.39
CA LYS A 221 28.39 10.75 27.56
C LYS A 221 27.16 11.53 27.06
N ARG A 222 26.59 11.13 25.92
CA ARG A 222 25.40 11.76 25.34
C ARG A 222 24.16 11.55 26.20
N TRP A 223 23.96 10.34 26.70
CA TRP A 223 22.73 9.95 27.37
C TRP A 223 22.81 9.90 28.90
N LYS A 224 24.03 9.99 29.45
CA LYS A 224 24.32 10.07 30.88
C LYS A 224 23.63 8.95 31.66
N ASP A 225 22.94 9.32 32.72
CA ASP A 225 22.19 8.51 33.69
C ASP A 225 21.04 7.71 33.07
N ARG A 226 20.59 8.08 31.86
CA ARG A 226 19.54 7.33 31.15
C ARG A 226 20.06 6.05 30.48
N THR A 227 21.37 5.88 30.38
CA THR A 227 21.98 4.73 29.70
C THR A 227 21.80 3.46 30.52
N ARG A 228 21.26 2.42 29.89
CA ARG A 228 21.08 1.08 30.45
C ARG A 228 21.87 0.06 29.63
N VAL A 229 22.07 -1.12 30.21
CA VAL A 229 22.66 -2.29 29.53
C VAL A 229 21.57 -3.32 29.38
N ASP A 230 21.42 -3.85 28.16
CA ASP A 230 20.63 -5.04 27.89
C ASP A 230 21.52 -6.25 28.19
N GLU A 231 21.19 -7.00 29.26
CA GLU A 231 22.01 -8.12 29.74
C GLU A 231 22.03 -9.30 28.77
N GLU A 232 21.01 -9.46 27.94
CA GLU A 232 20.96 -10.55 26.96
C GLU A 232 21.87 -10.26 25.76
N SER A 233 21.80 -9.04 25.22
CA SER A 233 22.58 -8.67 24.03
C SER A 233 23.94 -8.01 24.35
N GLY A 234 24.17 -7.62 25.60
CA GLY A 234 25.35 -6.85 26.03
C GLY A 234 25.40 -5.42 25.47
N ARG A 235 24.30 -4.92 24.91
CA ARG A 235 24.23 -3.60 24.24
C ARG A 235 23.79 -2.50 25.18
N LEU A 236 24.32 -1.31 24.97
CA LEU A 236 23.77 -0.11 25.60
C LEU A 236 22.42 0.24 24.98
N TYR A 237 21.50 0.78 25.75
CA TYR A 237 20.26 1.34 25.24
C TYR A 237 19.77 2.49 26.12
N VAL A 238 18.84 3.27 25.58
CA VAL A 238 18.07 4.27 26.32
C VAL A 238 16.61 4.19 25.93
N ILE A 239 15.72 4.54 26.86
CA ILE A 239 14.31 4.75 26.57
C ILE A 239 14.13 6.22 26.18
N VAL A 240 13.56 6.47 24.99
CA VAL A 240 13.32 7.80 24.44
C VAL A 240 11.87 7.97 24.03
N SER A 241 11.33 9.16 24.19
CA SER A 241 9.98 9.50 23.75
C SER A 241 9.92 9.63 22.22
N ARG A 242 8.89 9.07 21.61
CA ARG A 242 8.59 9.24 20.19
C ARG A 242 8.04 10.63 19.94
N LYS A 243 8.49 11.27 18.86
CA LYS A 243 7.92 12.55 18.42
C LYS A 243 6.60 12.39 17.68
N LEU A 244 6.45 11.29 16.95
CA LEU A 244 5.28 10.98 16.13
C LEU A 244 4.92 9.51 16.37
N LYS A 245 3.64 9.26 16.58
CA LYS A 245 3.09 7.94 16.93
C LYS A 245 1.97 7.46 16.00
N GLU A 246 1.43 8.34 15.18
CA GLU A 246 0.31 8.08 14.27
C GLU A 246 0.77 8.10 12.80
N PRO A 247 0.09 7.36 11.89
CA PRO A 247 0.53 7.22 10.51
C PRO A 247 0.56 8.54 9.73
N ILE A 248 -0.48 9.38 9.84
CA ILE A 248 -0.56 10.64 9.10
C ILE A 248 0.56 11.62 9.45
N PRO A 249 0.79 11.96 10.74
CA PRO A 249 1.87 12.86 11.09
C PRO A 249 3.24 12.32 10.61
N ILE A 250 3.43 11.00 10.65
CA ILE A 250 4.63 10.37 10.12
C ILE A 250 4.72 10.53 8.60
N PHE A 251 3.64 10.28 7.87
CA PHE A 251 3.58 10.45 6.42
C PHE A 251 3.92 11.89 6.01
N LEU A 252 3.27 12.87 6.62
CA LEU A 252 3.52 14.30 6.37
C LEU A 252 4.98 14.66 6.66
N SER A 253 5.56 14.12 7.74
CA SER A 253 6.99 14.31 8.03
C SER A 253 7.94 13.70 6.98
N LEU A 254 7.49 12.65 6.28
CA LEU A 254 8.23 11.98 5.22
C LEU A 254 8.03 12.68 3.86
N TRP A 255 6.92 13.40 3.67
CA TRP A 255 6.52 13.97 2.38
C TRP A 255 7.63 14.77 1.71
N GLY A 256 8.30 15.67 2.43
CA GLY A 256 9.38 16.48 1.87
C GLY A 256 10.64 15.69 1.47
N SER A 257 10.84 14.49 2.01
CA SER A 257 12.03 13.66 1.77
C SER A 257 11.80 12.44 0.87
N ILE A 258 10.54 12.02 0.72
CA ILE A 258 10.19 10.84 -0.04
C ILE A 258 10.21 11.13 -1.55
N ARG A 259 10.84 10.23 -2.32
CA ARG A 259 10.89 10.33 -3.79
C ARG A 259 9.54 9.90 -4.38
N LYS A 260 8.72 10.90 -4.75
CA LYS A 260 7.37 10.74 -5.32
C LYS A 260 7.36 10.48 -6.82
N GLY A 261 8.28 11.12 -7.53
CA GLY A 261 8.32 11.13 -8.99
C GLY A 261 7.92 12.51 -9.52
N PRO A 262 8.22 12.79 -10.80
CA PRO A 262 8.11 14.14 -11.35
C PRO A 262 6.66 14.64 -11.44
N SER A 263 5.68 13.74 -11.54
CA SER A 263 4.27 14.13 -11.66
C SER A 263 3.76 14.78 -10.37
N PHE A 264 4.33 14.44 -9.22
CA PHE A 264 3.92 14.95 -7.90
C PHE A 264 4.85 16.07 -7.38
N GLU A 265 5.64 16.71 -8.25
CA GLU A 265 6.44 17.87 -7.86
C GLU A 265 5.54 19.09 -7.65
N GLY A 266 5.70 19.78 -6.51
CA GLY A 266 4.89 20.94 -6.15
C GLY A 266 3.46 20.61 -5.68
N ILE A 267 3.11 19.33 -5.57
CA ILE A 267 1.84 18.88 -4.98
C ILE A 267 2.08 18.58 -3.50
N ASP A 268 1.18 19.04 -2.65
CA ASP A 268 1.21 18.79 -1.21
C ASP A 268 -0.09 18.09 -0.75
N PRO A 269 0.01 17.16 0.21
CA PRO A 269 -1.13 16.48 0.77
C PRO A 269 -1.83 17.38 1.80
N GLU A 270 -3.14 17.28 1.84
CA GLU A 270 -3.99 17.97 2.79
C GLU A 270 -4.71 16.96 3.68
N ILE A 271 -5.00 17.31 4.92
CA ILE A 271 -5.80 16.45 5.80
C ILE A 271 -7.25 16.56 5.34
N VAL A 272 -7.92 15.41 5.17
CA VAL A 272 -9.33 15.39 4.78
C VAL A 272 -10.19 15.87 5.94
N GLU A 273 -10.70 17.09 5.84
CA GLU A 273 -11.70 17.63 6.78
C GLU A 273 -13.14 17.47 6.27
N ASN A 274 -13.31 17.16 4.98
CA ASN A 274 -14.61 17.02 4.34
C ASN A 274 -15.33 15.75 4.84
N GLN A 275 -16.50 15.92 5.46
CA GLN A 275 -17.30 14.82 6.02
C GLN A 275 -17.82 13.86 4.95
N LEU A 276 -18.09 14.36 3.76
CA LEU A 276 -18.59 13.56 2.65
C LEU A 276 -17.49 12.64 2.09
N ILE A 277 -16.25 13.14 2.02
CA ILE A 277 -15.09 12.30 1.69
C ILE A 277 -14.90 11.21 2.76
N ASN A 278 -15.06 11.55 4.04
CA ASN A 278 -14.99 10.59 5.14
C ASN A 278 -16.04 9.48 5.03
N GLU A 279 -17.23 9.79 4.52
CA GLU A 279 -18.26 8.81 4.25
C GLU A 279 -17.90 7.88 3.09
N VAL A 280 -17.41 8.41 1.97
CA VAL A 280 -16.91 7.58 0.87
C VAL A 280 -15.76 6.68 1.33
N ILE A 281 -14.85 7.18 2.18
CA ILE A 281 -13.81 6.36 2.82
C ILE A 281 -14.43 5.26 3.67
N TRP A 282 -15.51 5.54 4.40
CA TRP A 282 -16.21 4.56 5.22
C TRP A 282 -16.84 3.45 4.35
N GLU A 283 -17.56 3.81 3.29
CA GLU A 283 -18.17 2.86 2.35
C GLU A 283 -17.12 1.95 1.71
N ALA A 284 -15.96 2.52 1.36
CA ALA A 284 -14.80 1.79 0.83
C ALA A 284 -14.22 0.75 1.79
N SER A 285 -14.50 0.93 3.08
CA SER A 285 -13.84 0.23 4.17
C SER A 285 -14.74 -0.72 4.96
N GLU A 286 -16.06 -0.57 4.99
CA GLU A 286 -16.97 -1.40 5.80
C GLU A 286 -17.71 -2.52 5.07
N ARG A 287 -17.62 -2.63 3.73
CA ARG A 287 -17.93 -3.90 3.02
C ARG A 287 -16.90 -5.03 3.29
N LEU A 288 -16.17 -4.92 4.41
CA LEU A 288 -15.17 -5.85 4.93
C LEU A 288 -15.67 -6.66 6.15
N SER A 289 -16.81 -6.29 6.74
CA SER A 289 -17.31 -6.87 8.01
C SER A 289 -18.63 -7.63 7.90
N SER A 290 -19.24 -7.67 6.71
CA SER A 290 -20.48 -8.41 6.41
C SER A 290 -20.23 -9.60 5.51
#